data_AF-A0A3D1MZA0-F1
#
_entry.id   AF-A0A3D1MZA0-F1
#
_cell.length_a   1.000
_cell.length_b   1.000
_cell.length_c   1.000
_cell.angle_alpha   90.00
_cell.angle_beta   90.00
_cell.angle_gamma   90.00
#
_symmetry.space_group_name_H-M   'P 1'
#
loop_
_entity.id
_entity.type
_entity.pdbx_description
1 polymer ?
#
loop_
_entity_poly.entity_id
_entity_poly.type
_entity_poly.pdbx_seq_one_letter_code
_entity_poly.pdbx_strand_id
1 'polypeptide(L)'
;MKKFLKVIGYVFLTGVLAIALLVGALLISAARQRSKFIKETVAILSTAHSLADIRKLDAGYRPDFIYTRQFENGKWAAVRALDEDETEFGFTAAIIYTGEGVFWISRYPFCGYEGLSGGLNGIEAVTLDDFISKVCGKYRFSKFK
;
A
#
# COMPACT_ATOMS: atom_id res chain seq x y z
N MET A 1 55.30 -5.51 7.65
CA MET A 1 54.10 -6.30 7.32
C MET A 1 52.95 -6.21 8.33
N LYS A 2 53.15 -6.43 9.65
CA LYS A 2 52.05 -6.42 10.65
C LYS A 2 51.23 -5.11 10.74
N LYS A 3 51.85 -3.94 10.55
CA LYS A 3 51.14 -2.64 10.57
C LYS A 3 50.24 -2.44 9.33
N PHE A 4 50.66 -2.94 8.17
CA PHE A 4 49.93 -2.80 6.90
C PHE A 4 48.65 -3.65 6.89
N LEU A 5 48.72 -4.88 7.41
CA LEU A 5 47.54 -5.74 7.61
C LEU A 5 46.51 -5.14 8.57
N LYS A 6 46.94 -4.44 9.63
CA LYS A 6 46.04 -3.76 10.56
C LYS A 6 45.30 -2.59 9.90
N VAL A 7 45.98 -1.82 9.05
CA VAL A 7 45.37 -0.70 8.31
C VAL A 7 44.34 -1.21 7.31
N ILE A 8 44.66 -2.26 6.55
CA ILE A 8 43.72 -2.90 5.61
C ILE A 8 42.50 -3.45 6.35
N GLY A 9 42.71 -4.13 7.49
CA GLY A 9 41.62 -4.62 8.33
C GLY A 9 40.72 -3.50 8.86
N TYR A 10 41.28 -2.37 9.26
CA TYR A 10 40.51 -1.20 9.70
C TYR A 10 39.70 -0.57 8.57
N VAL A 11 40.28 -0.38 7.39
CA VAL A 11 39.59 0.18 6.21
C VAL A 11 38.46 -0.74 5.75
N PHE A 12 38.67 -2.05 5.80
CA PHE A 12 37.63 -3.03 5.47
C PHE A 12 36.49 -3.01 6.51
N LEU A 13 36.82 -2.95 7.80
CA LEU A 13 35.83 -2.90 8.87
C LEU A 13 34.99 -1.62 8.84
N THR A 14 35.62 -0.45 8.62
CA THR A 14 34.90 0.83 8.50
C THR A 14 34.08 0.89 7.22
N GLY A 15 34.56 0.33 6.12
CA GLY A 15 33.80 0.20 4.88
C GLY A 15 32.55 -0.67 5.03
N VAL A 16 32.69 -1.84 5.65
CA VAL A 16 31.54 -2.73 5.93
C VAL A 16 30.55 -2.07 6.89
N LEU A 17 31.04 -1.37 7.93
CA LEU A 17 30.17 -0.65 8.86
C LEU A 17 29.42 0.50 8.18
N ALA A 18 30.09 1.26 7.31
CA ALA A 18 29.46 2.34 6.55
C ALA A 18 28.38 1.80 5.59
N ILE A 19 28.64 0.69 4.91
CA ILE A 19 27.65 0.02 4.06
C ILE A 19 26.47 -0.49 4.90
N ALA A 20 26.72 -1.12 6.05
CA ALA A 20 25.67 -1.59 6.94
C ALA A 20 24.81 -0.44 7.48
N LEU A 21 25.41 0.70 7.81
CA LEU A 21 24.70 1.91 8.23
C LEU A 21 23.87 2.52 7.08
N LEU A 22 24.40 2.56 5.86
CA LEU A 22 23.67 3.00 4.66
C LEU A 22 22.47 2.11 4.37
N VAL A 23 22.68 0.79 4.36
CA VAL A 23 21.60 -0.20 4.16
C VAL A 23 20.56 -0.08 5.28
N GLY A 24 20.99 0.04 6.54
CA GLY A 24 20.10 0.26 7.68
C GLY A 24 19.27 1.54 7.55
N ALA A 25 19.88 2.65 7.14
CA ALA A 25 19.19 3.92 6.92
C ALA A 25 18.16 3.83 5.79
N LEU A 26 18.49 3.17 4.68
CA LEU A 26 17.57 2.95 3.56
C LEU A 26 16.37 2.08 3.97
N LEU A 27 16.60 1.00 4.71
CA LEU A 27 15.52 0.14 5.23
C LEU A 27 14.59 0.88 6.18
N ILE A 28 15.13 1.73 7.06
CA ILE A 28 14.34 2.56 7.98
C ILE A 28 13.51 3.60 7.19
N SER A 29 14.09 4.20 6.15
CA SER A 29 13.39 5.14 5.28
C SER A 29 12.19 4.48 4.58
N ALA A 30 12.40 3.31 3.97
CA ALA A 30 11.34 2.56 3.30
C ALA A 30 10.21 2.14 4.25
N ALA A 31 10.56 1.69 5.47
CA ALA A 31 9.56 1.34 6.49
C ALA A 31 8.73 2.56 6.94
N ARG A 32 9.36 3.73 7.10
CA ARG A 32 8.67 4.98 7.44
C ARG A 32 7.75 5.44 6.32
N GLN A 33 8.22 5.39 5.07
CA GLN A 33 7.41 5.74 3.89
C GLN A 33 6.19 4.82 3.77
N ARG A 34 6.37 3.50 3.94
CA ARG A 34 5.26 2.55 3.94
C ARG A 34 4.27 2.82 5.07
N SER A 35 4.75 3.12 6.27
CA SER A 35 3.86 3.47 7.41
C SER A 35 3.09 4.76 7.15
N LYS A 36 3.74 5.78 6.58
CA LYS A 36 3.11 7.04 6.17
C LYS A 36 2.01 6.78 5.12
N PHE A 37 2.33 6.03 4.07
CA PHE A 37 1.37 5.64 3.03
C PHE A 37 0.15 4.92 3.60
N ILE A 38 0.35 3.94 4.50
CA ILE A 38 -0.75 3.21 5.14
C ILE A 38 -1.63 4.18 5.93
N LYS A 39 -1.03 5.05 6.76
CA LYS A 39 -1.80 6.00 7.59
C LYS A 39 -2.61 6.97 6.75
N GLU A 40 -2.00 7.58 5.75
CA GLU A 40 -2.67 8.54 4.86
C GLU A 40 -3.79 7.85 4.07
N THR A 41 -3.51 6.68 3.53
CA THR A 41 -4.50 5.92 2.76
C THR A 41 -5.66 5.46 3.63
N VAL A 42 -5.41 4.95 4.83
CA VAL A 42 -6.48 4.59 5.76
C VAL A 42 -7.31 5.81 6.13
N ALA A 43 -6.69 6.95 6.42
CA ALA A 43 -7.41 8.19 6.73
C ALA A 43 -8.31 8.63 5.57
N ILE A 44 -7.82 8.59 4.33
CA ILE A 44 -8.61 8.92 3.14
C ILE A 44 -9.75 7.91 2.97
N LEU A 45 -9.45 6.61 2.95
CA LEU A 45 -10.42 5.55 2.69
C LEU A 45 -11.51 5.48 3.77
N SER A 46 -11.20 5.81 5.03
CA SER A 46 -12.19 5.88 6.11
C SER A 46 -13.28 6.92 5.92
N THR A 47 -13.12 7.83 4.95
CA THR A 47 -14.12 8.85 4.61
C THR A 47 -14.81 8.58 3.27
N ALA A 48 -14.33 7.60 2.50
CA ALA A 48 -14.74 7.34 1.12
C ALA A 48 -15.81 6.24 1.00
N HIS A 49 -16.93 6.38 1.70
CA HIS A 49 -17.98 5.35 1.75
C HIS A 49 -18.80 5.25 0.46
N SER A 50 -18.88 6.36 -0.27
CA SER A 50 -19.69 6.49 -1.46
C SER A 50 -18.98 7.33 -2.53
N LEU A 51 -19.47 7.27 -3.75
CA LEU A 51 -19.00 8.15 -4.82
C LEU A 51 -19.17 9.63 -4.47
N ALA A 52 -20.22 9.98 -3.72
CA ALA A 52 -20.45 11.35 -3.28
C ALA A 52 -19.37 11.82 -2.28
N ASP A 53 -18.85 10.93 -1.45
CA ASP A 53 -17.79 11.27 -0.49
C ASP A 53 -16.43 11.38 -1.17
N ILE A 54 -16.14 10.51 -2.13
CA ILE A 54 -14.93 10.60 -2.97
C ILE A 54 -14.87 11.96 -3.69
N ARG A 55 -16.01 12.47 -4.16
CA ARG A 55 -16.09 13.77 -4.85
C ARG A 55 -15.78 14.97 -3.95
N LYS A 56 -15.86 14.81 -2.62
CA LYS A 56 -15.52 15.86 -1.65
C LYS A 56 -14.03 15.87 -1.29
N LEU A 57 -13.27 14.87 -1.71
CA LEU A 57 -11.83 14.80 -1.45
C LEU A 57 -11.08 15.88 -2.25
N ASP A 58 -9.97 16.36 -1.68
CA ASP A 58 -9.09 17.31 -2.34
C ASP A 58 -8.59 16.77 -3.68
N ALA A 59 -8.29 17.68 -4.61
CA ALA A 59 -7.86 17.32 -5.96
C ALA A 59 -6.59 16.46 -6.02
N GLY A 60 -5.74 16.49 -4.99
CA GLY A 60 -4.57 15.61 -4.88
C GLY A 60 -4.89 14.16 -4.50
N TYR A 61 -6.11 13.88 -4.06
CA TYR A 61 -6.58 12.55 -3.63
C TYR A 61 -7.76 12.03 -4.47
N ARG A 62 -7.93 12.60 -5.67
CA ARG A 62 -9.07 12.42 -6.59
C ARG A 62 -9.17 11.00 -7.19
N PRO A 63 -10.29 10.69 -7.90
CA PRO A 63 -10.86 9.34 -7.99
C PRO A 63 -10.06 8.32 -8.80
N ASP A 64 -8.98 8.70 -9.49
CA ASP A 64 -8.19 7.77 -10.32
C ASP A 64 -7.59 6.62 -9.50
N PHE A 65 -7.53 6.79 -8.18
CA PHE A 65 -6.94 5.84 -7.25
C PHE A 65 -7.92 5.23 -6.25
N ILE A 66 -9.18 5.68 -6.16
CA ILE A 66 -10.09 5.27 -5.07
C ILE A 66 -11.35 4.62 -5.60
N TYR A 67 -11.54 3.36 -5.23
CA TYR A 67 -12.77 2.61 -5.43
C TYR A 67 -13.54 2.48 -4.12
N THR A 68 -14.88 2.49 -4.19
CA THR A 68 -15.73 2.14 -3.04
C THR A 68 -16.89 1.27 -3.48
N ARG A 69 -17.25 0.29 -2.64
CA ARG A 69 -18.39 -0.61 -2.84
C ARG A 69 -19.18 -0.73 -1.56
N GLN A 70 -20.48 -0.51 -1.66
CA GLN A 70 -21.44 -0.80 -0.61
C GLN A 70 -22.15 -2.12 -0.92
N PHE A 71 -22.44 -2.89 0.11
CA PHE A 71 -23.15 -4.17 0.05
C PHE A 71 -24.56 -4.01 0.61
N GLU A 72 -25.45 -4.94 0.29
CA GLU A 72 -26.88 -4.87 0.66
C GLU A 72 -27.11 -4.76 2.18
N ASN A 73 -26.21 -5.34 2.98
CA ASN A 73 -26.24 -5.27 4.44
C ASN A 73 -25.68 -3.95 5.02
N GLY A 74 -25.41 -2.94 4.19
CA GLY A 74 -24.88 -1.64 4.60
C GLY A 74 -23.38 -1.62 4.88
N LYS A 75 -22.69 -2.77 4.87
CA LYS A 75 -21.23 -2.81 4.93
C LYS A 75 -20.63 -2.22 3.65
N TRP A 76 -19.38 -1.80 3.73
CA TRP A 76 -18.67 -1.26 2.58
C TRP A 76 -17.17 -1.56 2.66
N ALA A 77 -16.52 -1.48 1.50
CA ALA A 77 -15.08 -1.49 1.37
C ALA A 77 -14.64 -0.43 0.38
N ALA A 78 -13.55 0.26 0.69
CA ALA A 78 -12.88 1.14 -0.25
C ALA A 78 -11.46 0.66 -0.51
N VAL A 79 -10.98 0.88 -1.71
CA VAL A 79 -9.67 0.42 -2.16
C VAL A 79 -8.92 1.60 -2.72
N ARG A 80 -7.66 1.75 -2.32
CA ARG A 80 -6.71 2.66 -2.96
C ARG A 80 -5.49 1.91 -3.44
N ALA A 81 -5.02 2.22 -4.64
CA ALA A 81 -3.75 1.73 -5.13
C ALA A 81 -2.84 2.88 -5.53
N LEU A 82 -1.55 2.63 -5.42
CA LEU A 82 -0.48 3.48 -5.91
C LEU A 82 0.48 2.63 -6.71
N ASP A 83 0.86 3.12 -7.88
CA ASP A 83 1.99 2.57 -8.61
C ASP A 83 3.30 3.27 -8.21
N GLU A 84 4.41 2.58 -8.47
CA GLU A 84 5.76 3.08 -8.20
C GLU A 84 6.03 4.37 -9.00
N ASP A 85 5.55 4.45 -10.24
CA ASP A 85 5.71 5.59 -11.13
C ASP A 85 4.87 6.82 -10.72
N GLU A 86 3.87 6.63 -9.87
CA GLU A 86 2.91 7.67 -9.45
C GLU A 86 3.29 8.31 -8.11
N THR A 87 4.36 7.83 -7.47
CA THR A 87 4.73 8.28 -6.12
C THR A 87 6.22 8.32 -5.87
N GLU A 88 6.64 9.20 -4.96
CA GLU A 88 8.03 9.23 -4.47
C GLU A 88 8.37 8.08 -3.51
N PHE A 89 7.44 7.13 -3.31
CA PHE A 89 7.58 6.07 -2.31
C PHE A 89 8.37 4.86 -2.81
N GLY A 90 8.57 4.71 -4.13
CA GLY A 90 9.41 3.64 -4.70
C GLY A 90 8.84 2.22 -4.48
N PHE A 91 7.51 2.07 -4.38
CA PHE A 91 6.87 0.76 -4.36
C PHE A 91 5.41 0.81 -4.84
N THR A 92 4.98 -0.24 -5.54
CA THR A 92 3.56 -0.49 -5.84
C THR A 92 2.83 -1.08 -4.63
N ALA A 93 1.68 -0.52 -4.27
CA ALA A 93 0.82 -1.11 -3.25
C ALA A 93 -0.66 -0.78 -3.44
N ALA A 94 -1.51 -1.71 -3.00
CA ALA A 94 -2.95 -1.50 -2.88
C ALA A 94 -3.41 -1.77 -1.46
N ILE A 95 -4.33 -0.94 -0.96
CA ILE A 95 -4.94 -1.05 0.37
C ILE A 95 -6.44 -1.16 0.20
N ILE A 96 -7.03 -2.20 0.79
CA ILE A 96 -8.48 -2.28 1.04
C ILE A 96 -8.71 -1.83 2.46
N TYR A 97 -9.67 -0.94 2.68
CA TYR A 97 -10.20 -0.58 3.98
C TYR A 97 -11.67 -0.94 4.04
N THR A 98 -12.12 -1.58 5.13
CA THR A 98 -13.53 -1.89 5.34
C THR A 98 -14.16 -0.95 6.35
N GLY A 99 -15.47 -0.79 6.28
CA GLY A 99 -16.25 -0.04 7.27
C GLY A 99 -16.15 -0.54 8.72
N GLU A 100 -15.45 -1.64 8.94
CA GLU A 100 -15.14 -2.21 10.26
C GLU A 100 -13.75 -1.79 10.78
N GLY A 101 -13.04 -0.91 10.07
CA GLY A 101 -11.71 -0.44 10.47
C GLY A 101 -10.58 -1.42 10.15
N VAL A 102 -10.85 -2.48 9.38
CA VAL A 102 -9.86 -3.47 8.99
C VAL A 102 -9.25 -3.09 7.64
N PHE A 103 -7.95 -3.34 7.47
CA PHE A 103 -7.32 -3.15 6.17
C PHE A 103 -6.44 -4.31 5.72
N TRP A 104 -6.32 -4.43 4.40
CA TRP A 104 -5.53 -5.45 3.71
C TRP A 104 -4.60 -4.77 2.73
N ILE A 105 -3.38 -5.29 2.58
CA ILE A 105 -2.38 -4.73 1.68
C ILE A 105 -1.97 -5.76 0.63
N SER A 106 -1.87 -5.33 -0.62
CA SER A 106 -1.19 -6.04 -1.71
C SER A 106 0.07 -5.29 -2.14
N ARG A 107 1.07 -6.03 -2.60
CA ARG A 107 2.30 -5.52 -3.25
C ARG A 107 2.26 -5.65 -4.77
N TYR A 108 1.08 -5.95 -5.32
CA TYR A 108 0.88 -6.12 -6.75
C TYR A 108 0.10 -4.92 -7.29
N PRO A 109 0.38 -4.51 -8.55
CA PRO A 109 -0.32 -3.41 -9.18
C PRO A 109 -1.82 -3.67 -9.22
N PHE A 110 -2.56 -2.60 -8.99
CA PHE A 110 -4.00 -2.58 -9.01
C PHE A 110 -4.43 -1.25 -9.63
N CYS A 111 -5.05 -1.27 -10.80
CA CYS A 111 -5.45 -0.05 -11.50
C CYS A 111 -6.72 0.53 -10.86
N GLY A 112 -6.59 1.69 -10.21
CA GLY A 112 -7.61 2.31 -9.34
C GLY A 112 -8.86 2.87 -10.04
N TYR A 113 -8.82 3.09 -11.36
CA TYR A 113 -9.99 3.56 -12.14
C TYR A 113 -10.40 2.60 -13.26
N GLU A 114 -9.45 2.06 -14.03
CA GLU A 114 -9.74 1.04 -15.06
C GLU A 114 -10.18 -0.31 -14.44
N GLY A 115 -9.86 -0.52 -13.16
CA GLY A 115 -10.33 -1.64 -12.37
C GLY A 115 -11.85 -1.62 -12.10
N LEU A 116 -12.51 -0.45 -12.15
CA LEU A 116 -13.98 -0.38 -12.14
C LEU A 116 -14.56 -1.06 -13.36
N SER A 117 -13.99 -0.88 -14.56
CA SER A 117 -14.51 -1.54 -15.77
C SER A 117 -13.93 -2.94 -16.02
N GLY A 118 -12.70 -3.24 -15.59
CA GLY A 118 -12.01 -4.49 -15.97
C GLY A 118 -11.64 -5.45 -14.82
N GLY A 119 -11.32 -4.96 -13.62
CA GLY A 119 -10.66 -5.75 -12.59
C GLY A 119 -11.55 -6.21 -11.41
N LEU A 120 -12.40 -5.30 -10.93
CA LEU A 120 -13.32 -5.46 -9.79
C LEU A 120 -14.77 -5.68 -10.21
N ASN A 121 -15.23 -5.15 -11.36
CA ASN A 121 -16.52 -5.55 -11.93
C ASN A 121 -16.54 -7.05 -12.29
N GLY A 122 -15.37 -7.65 -12.56
CA GLY A 122 -15.23 -9.11 -12.66
C GLY A 122 -15.26 -9.84 -11.31
N ILE A 123 -15.34 -9.14 -10.19
CA ILE A 123 -15.55 -9.72 -8.85
C ILE A 123 -17.03 -9.57 -8.50
N GLU A 124 -17.79 -10.54 -8.98
CA GLU A 124 -19.17 -10.73 -8.56
C GLU A 124 -19.16 -11.13 -7.09
N ALA A 125 -19.57 -10.24 -6.18
CA ALA A 125 -19.63 -10.52 -4.75
C ALA A 125 -20.84 -9.81 -4.12
N VAL A 126 -21.67 -10.58 -3.41
CA VAL A 126 -22.90 -10.06 -2.78
C VAL A 126 -22.64 -9.58 -1.34
N THR A 127 -21.63 -10.15 -0.68
CA THR A 127 -21.25 -9.81 0.69
C THR A 127 -19.83 -9.27 0.76
N LEU A 128 -19.52 -8.54 1.84
CA LEU A 128 -18.18 -8.05 2.12
C LEU A 128 -17.17 -9.20 2.24
N ASP A 129 -17.53 -10.27 2.93
CA ASP A 129 -16.61 -11.40 3.17
C ASP A 129 -16.27 -12.13 1.85
N ASP A 130 -17.25 -12.30 0.97
CA ASP A 130 -17.05 -12.87 -0.37
C ASP A 130 -16.17 -11.96 -1.23
N PHE A 131 -16.38 -10.65 -1.18
CA PHE A 131 -15.53 -9.67 -1.86
C PHE A 131 -14.08 -9.76 -1.38
N ILE A 132 -13.85 -9.74 -0.06
CA ILE A 132 -12.50 -9.84 0.52
C ILE A 132 -11.85 -11.17 0.12
N SER A 133 -12.58 -12.29 0.22
CA SER A 133 -12.08 -13.61 -0.16
C SER A 133 -11.61 -13.64 -1.63
N LYS A 134 -12.44 -13.15 -2.55
CA LYS A 134 -12.14 -13.10 -4.00
C LYS A 134 -10.98 -12.16 -4.32
N VAL A 135 -10.95 -10.98 -3.72
CA VAL A 135 -9.85 -10.02 -3.92
C VAL A 135 -8.53 -10.58 -3.34
N CYS A 136 -8.55 -11.22 -2.17
CA CYS A 136 -7.38 -11.89 -1.60
C CYS A 136 -6.88 -13.03 -2.49
N GLY A 137 -7.78 -13.86 -3.02
CA GLY A 137 -7.44 -14.96 -3.91
C GLY A 137 -6.85 -14.49 -5.24
N LYS A 138 -7.39 -13.41 -5.83
CA LYS A 138 -6.99 -12.92 -7.16
C LYS A 138 -5.75 -12.02 -7.13
N TYR A 139 -5.62 -11.16 -6.12
CA TYR A 139 -4.59 -10.10 -6.09
C TYR A 139 -3.65 -10.20 -4.88
N ARG A 140 -3.63 -11.34 -4.17
CA ARG A 140 -2.71 -11.65 -3.06
C ARG A 140 -2.72 -10.61 -1.93
N PHE A 141 -3.90 -10.07 -1.63
CA PHE A 141 -4.06 -9.23 -0.44
C PHE A 141 -3.82 -10.03 0.83
N SER A 142 -3.14 -9.40 1.79
CA SER A 142 -2.89 -9.96 3.11
C SER A 142 -3.45 -9.03 4.17
N LYS A 143 -4.15 -9.59 5.16
CA LYS A 143 -4.69 -8.81 6.29
C LYS A 143 -3.51 -8.23 7.06
N PHE A 144 -3.53 -6.92 7.25
CA PHE A 144 -2.53 -6.25 8.08
C PHE A 144 -3.04 -6.23 9.53
N LYS A 145 -2.16 -6.58 10.47
CA LYS A 145 -2.44 -6.53 11.92
C LYS A 145 -1.68 -5.37 12.54
#